data_AF-B0SVH0-F1
#
_entry.id   AF-B0SVH0-F1
#
_cell.length_a   1.000
_cell.length_b   1.000
_cell.length_c   1.000
_cell.angle_alpha   90.00
_cell.angle_beta   90.00
_cell.angle_gamma   90.00
#
_symmetry.space_group_name_H-M   'P 1'
#
loop_
_entity.id
_entity.type
_entity.pdbx_description
1 polymer ?
#
loop_
_entity_poly.entity_id
_entity_poly.type
_entity_poly.pdbx_seq_one_letter_code
_entity_poly.pdbx_strand_id
1 'polypeptide(L)'
;MASTIYDYLLRRKTDLEARMHEAQRRAMAPFEDELKALGLAIEAIERGGLGLGEGEHVEGETASFAPSGVTRRGRKGRSAREMILLVLGNGDAAIAASEISRKLTRRWGRAIPLAAVMTELQDLEQEGLARHCDRGWVRLDEPVAAIAPFQISA
;
A
#
# COMPACT_ATOMS: atom_id res chain seq x y z
N MET A 1 0.94 -41.81 48.30
CA MET A 1 -0.21 -41.78 47.38
C MET A 1 0.33 -41.86 45.96
N ALA A 2 -0.12 -42.82 45.15
CA ALA A 2 0.41 -43.01 43.81
C ALA A 2 -0.06 -41.87 42.89
N SER A 3 0.88 -41.21 42.21
CA SER A 3 0.58 -40.29 41.10
C SER A 3 -0.29 -41.02 40.10
N THR A 4 -1.47 -40.47 39.83
CA THR A 4 -2.37 -41.06 38.85
C THR A 4 -1.87 -40.77 37.44
N ILE A 5 -2.29 -41.55 36.45
CA ILE A 5 -1.97 -41.31 35.03
C ILE A 5 -2.47 -39.92 34.60
N TYR A 6 -3.57 -39.47 35.19
CA TYR A 6 -4.11 -38.13 34.97
C TYR A 6 -3.12 -37.03 35.39
N ASP A 7 -2.47 -37.16 36.55
CA ASP A 7 -1.48 -36.19 37.04
C ASP A 7 -0.26 -36.10 36.11
N TYR A 8 0.16 -37.25 35.56
CA TYR A 8 1.23 -37.30 34.56
C TYR A 8 0.85 -36.57 33.27
N LEU A 9 -0.35 -36.82 32.75
CA LEU A 9 -0.85 -36.16 31.53
C LEU A 9 -0.99 -34.65 31.73
N LEU A 10 -1.46 -34.22 32.90
CA LEU A 10 -1.62 -32.81 33.22
C LEU A 10 -0.26 -32.11 33.26
N ARG A 11 0.75 -32.69 33.94
CA ARG A 11 2.12 -32.18 33.93
C ARG A 11 2.72 -32.15 32.53
N ARG A 12 2.50 -33.20 31.74
CA ARG A 12 3.04 -33.27 30.37
C ARG A 12 2.42 -32.20 29.47
N LYS A 13 1.14 -31.90 29.65
CA LYS A 13 0.45 -30.82 28.94
C LYS A 13 1.06 -29.46 29.30
N THR A 14 1.22 -29.15 30.59
CA THR A 14 1.78 -27.86 31.02
C THR A 14 3.21 -27.66 30.52
N ASP A 15 4.03 -28.73 30.51
CA ASP A 15 5.39 -28.69 29.96
C ASP A 15 5.39 -28.39 28.45
N LEU A 16 4.44 -28.95 27.70
CA LEU A 16 4.31 -28.70 26.27
C LEU A 16 3.84 -27.27 25.99
N GLU A 17 2.88 -26.75 26.74
CA GLU A 17 2.41 -25.37 26.64
C GLU A 17 3.55 -24.38 26.93
N ALA A 18 4.35 -24.64 27.97
CA ALA A 18 5.51 -23.82 28.29
C ALA A 18 6.54 -23.79 27.14
N ARG A 19 6.84 -24.96 26.55
CA ARG A 19 7.75 -25.06 25.39
C ARG A 19 7.21 -24.36 24.15
N MET A 20 5.90 -24.47 23.91
CA MET A 20 5.24 -23.78 22.80
C MET A 20 5.35 -22.26 22.94
N HIS A 21 5.05 -21.71 24.12
CA HIS A 21 5.17 -20.27 24.36
C HIS A 21 6.62 -19.76 24.28
N GLU A 22 7.59 -20.57 24.72
CA GLU A 22 9.00 -20.22 24.58
C GLU A 22 9.47 -20.24 23.12
N ALA A 23 9.02 -21.25 22.34
CA ALA A 23 9.28 -21.31 20.91
C ALA A 23 8.65 -20.13 20.16
N GLN A 24 7.42 -19.74 20.53
CA GLN A 24 6.76 -18.57 19.97
C GLN A 24 7.53 -17.28 20.27
N ARG A 25 7.98 -17.08 21.52
CA ARG A 25 8.80 -15.92 21.88
C ARG A 25 10.12 -15.88 21.09
N ARG A 26 10.81 -17.01 20.95
CA ARG A 26 12.03 -17.10 20.12
C ARG A 26 11.77 -16.81 18.65
N ALA A 27 10.63 -17.26 18.12
CA ALA A 27 10.24 -17.00 16.74
C ALA A 27 9.88 -15.52 16.51
N MET A 28 9.34 -14.83 17.52
CA MET A 28 8.99 -13.42 17.46
C MET A 28 10.18 -12.48 17.72
N ALA A 29 11.16 -12.90 18.53
CA ALA A 29 12.35 -12.13 18.87
C ALA A 29 13.07 -11.43 17.69
N PRO A 30 13.32 -12.07 16.52
CA PRO A 30 14.00 -11.40 15.41
C PRO A 30 13.19 -10.25 14.78
N PHE A 31 11.85 -10.28 14.90
CA PHE A 31 10.98 -9.28 14.30
C PHE A 31 10.75 -8.07 15.23
N GLU A 32 11.00 -8.20 16.54
CA GLU A 32 10.75 -7.11 17.48
C GLU A 32 11.61 -5.88 17.19
N ASP A 33 12.87 -6.07 16.81
CA ASP A 33 13.78 -4.96 16.50
C ASP A 33 13.50 -4.35 15.12
N GLU A 34 13.09 -5.16 14.14
CA GLU A 34 12.60 -4.67 12.86
C GLU A 34 11.33 -3.83 13.03
N LEU A 35 10.38 -4.27 13.87
CA LEU A 35 9.15 -3.53 14.15
C LEU A 35 9.42 -2.19 14.85
N LYS A 36 10.36 -2.13 15.79
CA LYS A 36 10.79 -0.87 16.41
C LYS A 36 11.43 0.07 15.40
N ALA A 37 12.31 -0.45 14.54
CA ALA A 37 12.95 0.33 13.48
C ALA A 37 11.93 0.89 12.49
N LEU A 38 10.93 0.08 12.09
CA LEU A 38 9.82 0.52 11.24
C LEU A 38 8.97 1.59 11.92
N GLY A 39 8.67 1.46 13.21
CA GLY A 39 7.96 2.49 13.97
C GLY A 39 8.71 3.82 13.99
N LEU A 40 10.03 3.79 14.25
CA LEU A 40 10.88 4.98 14.20
C LEU A 40 10.94 5.60 12.80
N ALA A 41 10.98 4.78 11.74
CA ALA A 41 10.96 5.26 10.37
C ALA A 41 9.63 5.94 10.03
N ILE A 42 8.50 5.38 10.49
CA ILE A 42 7.17 5.99 10.32
C ILE A 42 7.11 7.32 11.08
N GLU A 43 7.55 7.36 12.33
CA GLU A 43 7.60 8.61 13.10
C GLU A 43 8.51 9.66 12.47
N ALA A 44 9.63 9.25 11.85
CA ALA A 44 10.52 10.15 11.12
C ALA A 44 9.88 10.68 9.83
N ILE A 45 9.06 9.88 9.15
CA ILE A 45 8.27 10.31 7.99
C ILE A 45 7.16 11.28 8.43
N GLU A 46 6.49 11.01 9.54
CA GLU A 46 5.44 11.88 10.09
C GLU A 46 6.01 13.21 10.59
N ARG A 47 7.14 13.19 11.32
CA ARG A 47 7.81 14.41 11.81
C ARG A 47 8.57 15.17 10.73
N GLY A 48 9.17 14.44 9.78
CA GLY A 48 9.81 15.01 8.60
C GLY A 48 8.81 15.58 7.60
N GLY A 49 7.51 15.34 7.82
CA GLY A 49 6.44 15.72 6.94
C GLY A 49 6.50 14.91 5.64
N LEU A 50 5.33 14.63 5.07
CA LEU A 50 5.24 14.44 3.63
C LEU A 50 5.73 15.72 2.96
N GLY A 51 7.05 15.83 2.75
CA GLY A 51 7.72 16.88 1.99
C GLY A 51 7.36 16.76 0.51
N LEU A 52 6.08 16.94 0.21
CA LEU A 52 5.63 17.48 -1.06
C LEU A 52 6.15 18.92 -1.13
N GLY A 53 7.37 19.06 -1.65
CA GLY A 53 7.88 20.33 -2.15
C GLY A 53 8.79 21.11 -1.22
N GLU A 54 9.88 21.55 -1.84
CA GLU A 54 10.79 22.64 -1.44
C GLU A 54 11.81 22.30 -0.37
N GLY A 55 13.08 22.38 -0.80
CA GLY A 55 14.20 21.87 -0.06
C GLY A 55 14.74 22.82 0.99
N GLU A 56 15.46 22.24 1.93
CA GLU A 56 16.54 22.93 2.60
C GLU A 56 17.54 21.90 3.12
N HIS A 57 18.79 22.33 3.13
CA HIS A 57 20.01 21.58 3.32
C HIS A 57 20.11 20.89 4.69
N VAL A 58 20.67 19.67 4.71
CA VAL A 58 21.56 19.25 5.80
C VAL A 58 22.82 18.63 5.19
N GLU A 59 23.91 19.39 5.24
CA GLU A 59 25.26 18.97 4.91
C GLU A 59 25.75 17.91 5.90
N GLY A 60 26.30 16.83 5.37
CA GLY A 60 26.95 15.77 6.12
C GLY A 60 27.60 14.79 5.14
N GLU A 61 28.86 15.03 4.82
CA GLU A 61 29.67 14.24 3.88
C GLU A 61 29.59 12.73 4.16
N THR A 62 29.13 11.98 3.16
CA THR A 62 29.47 10.55 3.01
C THR A 62 29.99 10.33 1.61
N ALA A 63 31.16 9.70 1.53
CA ALA A 63 31.95 9.51 0.33
C ALA A 63 31.15 8.79 -0.78
N SER A 64 31.07 9.44 -1.92
CA SER A 64 30.50 8.92 -3.16
C SER A 64 31.44 7.89 -3.79
N PHE A 65 31.18 6.60 -3.54
CA PHE A 65 31.60 5.53 -4.45
C PHE A 65 30.47 5.29 -5.46
N ALA A 66 30.47 6.07 -6.53
CA ALA A 66 29.64 5.77 -7.69
C ALA A 66 30.23 4.57 -8.44
N PRO A 67 29.41 3.61 -8.87
CA PRO A 67 29.44 3.17 -10.25
C PRO A 67 28.49 4.09 -11.04
N SER A 68 28.99 4.66 -12.14
CA SER A 68 28.18 5.36 -13.13
C SER A 68 27.03 4.47 -13.62
N GLY A 69 25.84 4.69 -13.07
CA GLY A 69 24.60 4.02 -13.46
C GLY A 69 23.64 5.01 -14.13
N VAL A 70 23.92 5.32 -15.39
CA VAL A 70 23.00 5.92 -16.39
C VAL A 70 22.04 6.98 -15.83
N THR A 71 22.44 8.24 -15.94
CA THR A 71 21.53 9.39 -15.94
C THR A 71 20.54 9.29 -17.10
N ARG A 72 19.45 8.52 -16.94
CA ARG A 72 18.28 8.64 -17.82
C ARG A 72 17.47 9.86 -17.41
N ARG A 73 18.03 11.04 -17.68
CA ARG A 73 17.28 12.29 -17.70
C ARG A 73 16.17 12.13 -18.74
N GLY A 74 14.90 12.23 -18.32
CA GLY A 74 13.86 12.71 -19.23
C GLY A 74 12.63 11.83 -19.51
N ARG A 75 12.27 10.84 -18.67
CA ARG A 75 10.86 10.37 -18.65
C ARG A 75 10.40 10.25 -17.21
N LYS A 76 9.55 11.20 -16.77
CA LYS A 76 8.78 11.04 -15.54
C LYS A 76 8.05 9.69 -15.67
N GLY A 77 8.42 8.73 -14.81
CA GLY A 77 7.75 7.44 -14.81
C GLY A 77 6.26 7.69 -14.55
N ARG A 78 5.39 6.99 -15.28
CA ARG A 78 3.94 7.12 -15.05
C ARG A 78 3.63 6.80 -13.60
N SER A 79 2.84 7.66 -12.96
CA SER A 79 2.39 7.44 -11.58
C SER A 79 1.43 6.24 -11.50
N ALA A 80 1.24 5.70 -10.30
CA ALA A 80 0.24 4.65 -10.06
C ALA A 80 -1.14 5.09 -10.57
N ARG A 81 -1.54 6.31 -10.18
CA ARG A 81 -2.73 7.02 -10.65
C ARG A 81 -2.90 7.02 -12.17
N GLU A 82 -1.89 7.50 -12.91
CA GLU A 82 -1.93 7.55 -14.38
C GLU A 82 -2.08 6.15 -15.00
N MET A 83 -1.38 5.16 -14.44
CA MET A 83 -1.47 3.80 -14.93
C MET A 83 -2.84 3.17 -14.66
N ILE A 84 -3.45 3.43 -13.49
CA ILE A 84 -4.81 2.99 -13.16
C ILE A 84 -5.82 3.62 -14.13
N LEU A 85 -5.72 4.92 -14.37
CA LEU A 85 -6.57 5.64 -15.32
C LEU A 85 -6.44 5.11 -16.76
N LEU A 86 -5.24 4.68 -17.18
CA LEU A 86 -5.03 4.02 -18.48
C LEU A 86 -5.61 2.60 -18.53
N VAL A 87 -5.67 1.89 -17.40
CA VAL A 87 -6.30 0.56 -17.34
C VAL A 87 -7.81 0.68 -17.38
N LEU A 88 -8.38 1.66 -16.67
CA LEU A 88 -9.81 1.92 -16.67
C LEU A 88 -10.31 2.51 -18.00
N GLY A 89 -9.52 3.35 -18.67
CA GLY A 89 -9.88 3.91 -19.98
C GLY A 89 -9.70 2.97 -21.17
N ASN A 90 -9.15 1.77 -20.97
CA ASN A 90 -8.93 0.79 -22.04
C ASN A 90 -10.16 -0.09 -22.32
N GLY A 91 -11.25 0.05 -21.57
CA GLY A 91 -12.50 -0.65 -21.85
C GLY A 91 -13.65 -0.15 -20.99
N ASP A 92 -14.85 -0.11 -21.58
CA ASP A 92 -16.08 0.40 -20.95
C ASP A 92 -16.66 -0.53 -19.87
N ALA A 93 -16.03 -1.68 -19.64
CA ALA A 93 -16.48 -2.66 -18.66
C ALA A 93 -15.91 -2.36 -17.27
N ALA A 94 -16.74 -2.49 -16.24
CA ALA A 94 -16.30 -2.41 -14.85
C ALA A 94 -15.22 -3.46 -14.55
N ILE A 95 -14.13 -3.03 -13.91
CA ILE A 95 -12.96 -3.87 -13.61
C ILE A 95 -12.77 -3.98 -12.10
N ALA A 96 -12.58 -5.19 -11.59
CA ALA A 96 -12.24 -5.41 -10.19
C ALA A 96 -10.82 -4.91 -9.87
N ALA A 97 -10.60 -4.38 -8.65
CA ALA A 97 -9.29 -3.86 -8.22
C ALA A 97 -8.15 -4.89 -8.29
N SER A 98 -8.45 -6.17 -8.03
CA SER A 98 -7.50 -7.28 -8.18
C SER A 98 -7.06 -7.48 -9.63
N GLU A 99 -7.96 -7.28 -10.59
CA GLU A 99 -7.67 -7.38 -12.01
C GLU A 99 -6.88 -6.17 -12.51
N ILE A 100 -7.14 -4.99 -11.95
CA ILE A 100 -6.33 -3.77 -12.19
C ILE A 100 -4.88 -4.03 -11.77
N SER A 101 -4.64 -4.54 -10.56
CA SER A 101 -3.28 -4.87 -10.08
C SER A 101 -2.56 -5.88 -10.98
N ARG A 102 -3.27 -6.93 -11.46
CA ARG A 102 -2.73 -7.91 -12.42
C ARG A 102 -2.36 -7.28 -13.75
N LYS A 103 -3.23 -6.43 -14.31
CA LYS A 103 -2.99 -5.72 -15.58
C LYS A 103 -1.79 -4.77 -15.47
N LEU A 104 -1.66 -4.06 -14.35
CA LEU A 104 -0.52 -3.19 -14.07
C LEU A 104 0.80 -3.97 -14.05
N THR A 105 0.81 -5.11 -13.36
CA THR A 105 1.99 -5.99 -13.29
C THR A 105 2.36 -6.54 -14.67
N ARG A 106 1.39 -7.00 -15.46
CA ARG A 106 1.64 -7.56 -16.80
C ARG A 106 2.12 -6.51 -17.82
N ARG A 107 1.55 -5.30 -17.79
CA ARG A 107 1.81 -4.26 -18.81
C ARG A 107 3.04 -3.40 -18.50
N TRP A 108 3.35 -3.19 -17.22
CA TRP A 108 4.45 -2.31 -16.81
C TRP A 108 5.49 -2.99 -15.90
N GLY A 109 5.33 -4.27 -15.56
CA GLY A 109 6.27 -4.99 -14.69
C GLY A 109 6.30 -4.47 -13.25
N ARG A 110 5.31 -3.66 -12.85
CA ARG A 110 5.21 -3.09 -11.50
C ARG A 110 4.14 -3.80 -10.71
N ALA A 111 4.57 -4.53 -9.68
CA ALA A 111 3.69 -5.09 -8.67
C ALA A 111 3.25 -3.98 -7.71
N ILE A 112 2.08 -3.38 -7.98
CA ILE A 112 1.46 -2.41 -7.07
C ILE A 112 0.53 -3.19 -6.13
N PRO A 113 0.75 -3.11 -4.80
CA PRO A 113 -0.10 -3.80 -3.82
C PRO A 113 -1.56 -3.45 -4.01
N LEU A 114 -2.46 -4.42 -3.80
CA LEU A 114 -3.90 -4.20 -3.94
C LEU A 114 -4.40 -3.06 -3.05
N ALA A 115 -3.86 -2.92 -1.83
CA ALA A 115 -4.18 -1.83 -0.92
C ALA A 115 -3.88 -0.46 -1.54
N ALA A 116 -2.71 -0.29 -2.15
CA ALA A 116 -2.33 0.95 -2.83
C ALA A 116 -3.22 1.24 -4.05
N VAL A 117 -3.63 0.20 -4.80
CA VAL A 117 -4.60 0.35 -5.89
C VAL A 117 -5.96 0.81 -5.37
N MET A 118 -6.43 0.26 -4.24
CA MET A 118 -7.70 0.64 -3.62
C MET A 118 -7.69 2.09 -3.12
N THR A 119 -6.60 2.53 -2.48
CA THR A 119 -6.43 3.93 -2.04
C THR A 119 -6.51 4.88 -3.24
N GLU A 120 -5.73 4.61 -4.29
CA GLU A 120 -5.75 5.44 -5.50
C GLU A 120 -7.12 5.46 -6.19
N LEU A 121 -7.87 4.35 -6.15
CA LEU A 121 -9.23 4.29 -6.70
C LEU A 121 -10.22 5.10 -5.86
N GLN A 122 -10.09 5.09 -4.53
CA GLN A 122 -10.89 5.92 -3.63
C GLN A 122 -10.61 7.41 -3.85
N ASP A 123 -9.35 7.79 -4.03
CA ASP A 123 -8.96 9.16 -4.34
C ASP A 123 -9.54 9.59 -5.69
N LEU A 124 -9.47 8.73 -6.71
CA LEU A 124 -10.08 8.97 -8.02
C LEU A 124 -11.62 9.09 -7.97
N GLU A 125 -12.28 8.42 -7.04
CA GLU A 125 -13.72 8.54 -6.82
C GLU A 125 -14.09 9.86 -6.16
N GLN A 126 -13.32 10.31 -5.16
CA GLN A 126 -13.49 11.62 -4.54
C GLN A 126 -13.27 12.75 -5.54
N GLU A 127 -12.35 12.57 -6.48
CA GLU A 127 -12.06 13.51 -7.57
C GLU A 127 -13.08 13.41 -8.73
N GLY A 128 -14.02 12.47 -8.68
CA GLY A 128 -15.05 12.29 -9.70
C GLY A 128 -14.55 11.71 -11.03
N LEU A 129 -13.36 11.09 -11.05
CA LEU A 129 -12.72 10.49 -12.23
C LEU A 129 -12.98 8.99 -12.36
N ALA A 130 -13.40 8.34 -11.27
CA ALA A 130 -13.81 6.95 -11.26
C ALA A 130 -15.07 6.78 -10.41
N ARG A 131 -15.82 5.70 -10.64
CA ARG A 131 -16.96 5.31 -9.81
C ARG A 131 -16.87 3.84 -9.44
N HIS A 132 -17.16 3.52 -8.18
CA HIS A 132 -17.39 2.16 -7.77
C HIS A 132 -18.82 1.71 -8.06
N CYS A 133 -18.97 0.60 -8.79
CA CYS A 133 -20.25 -0.06 -9.08
C CYS A 133 -20.21 -1.51 -8.55
N ASP A 134 -21.36 -2.18 -8.46
CA ASP A 134 -21.45 -3.58 -8.00
C ASP A 134 -20.58 -4.56 -8.81
N ARG A 135 -20.23 -4.19 -10.05
CA ARG A 135 -19.40 -4.98 -10.97
C ARG A 135 -17.92 -4.60 -10.95
N GLY A 136 -17.53 -3.54 -10.23
CA GLY A 136 -16.16 -3.04 -10.15
C GLY A 136 -16.04 -1.55 -10.47
N TRP A 137 -14.82 -1.13 -10.81
CA TRP A 137 -14.45 0.26 -11.04
C TRP A 137 -14.61 0.65 -12.51
N VAL A 138 -15.19 1.83 -12.75
CA VAL A 138 -15.39 2.42 -14.08
C VAL A 138 -14.78 3.82 -14.10
N ARG A 139 -14.13 4.20 -15.19
CA ARG A 139 -13.64 5.57 -15.42
C ARG A 139 -14.78 6.47 -15.88
N LEU A 140 -14.80 7.69 -15.36
CA LEU A 140 -15.69 8.76 -15.83
C LEU A 140 -14.84 9.68 -16.72
N ASP A 141 -15.14 9.72 -18.02
CA ASP A 141 -14.53 10.69 -18.94
C ASP A 141 -15.35 12.00 -18.90
N GLU A 142 -14.76 13.04 -18.31
CA GLU A 142 -15.19 14.46 -18.31
C GLU A 142 -16.43 14.81 -17.42
N PRO A 143 -16.42 15.98 -16.76
CA PRO A 143 -17.34 16.31 -15.67
C PRO A 143 -18.71 16.67 -16.24
N VAL A 144 -19.77 16.19 -15.60
CA VAL A 144 -21.10 16.78 -15.79
C VAL A 144 -21.01 18.22 -15.29
N ALA A 145 -20.78 19.12 -16.25
CA ALA A 145 -20.88 20.55 -16.10
C ALA A 145 -22.10 20.87 -15.24
N ALA A 146 -21.90 21.79 -14.29
CA ALA A 146 -22.93 22.37 -13.46
C ALA A 146 -24.24 22.49 -14.23
N ILE A 147 -25.27 21.77 -13.77
CA ILE A 147 -26.64 22.11 -14.11
C ILE A 147 -26.89 23.44 -13.41
N ALA A 148 -26.49 24.54 -14.06
CA ALA A 148 -27.00 25.85 -13.73
C ALA A 148 -28.53 25.75 -13.86
N PRO A 149 -29.30 26.08 -12.81
CA PRO A 149 -30.75 26.09 -12.94
C PRO A 149 -31.12 27.09 -14.04
N PHE A 150 -31.81 26.59 -15.06
CA PHE A 150 -32.46 27.39 -16.09
C PHE A 150 -33.29 28.48 -15.40
N GLN A 151 -32.85 29.74 -15.50
CA GLN A 151 -33.76 30.85 -15.28
C GLN A 151 -34.67 30.93 -16.51
N ILE A 152 -35.88 30.40 -16.36
CA ILE A 152 -36.99 30.70 -17.26
C ILE A 152 -37.48 32.09 -16.87
N SER A 153 -37.18 33.09 -17.70
CA SER A 153 -37.88 34.36 -17.67
C SER A 153 -39.29 34.17 -18.27
N ALA A 154 -40.30 34.57 -17.51
CA ALA A 154 -41.61 35.00 -18.00
C ALA A 154 -42.12 36.11 -17.08
#